data_AF-A0A1L8CW04-F1
#
_entry.id   AF-A0A1L8CW04-F1
#
_cell.length_a   1.000
_cell.length_b   1.000
_cell.length_c   1.000
_cell.angle_alpha   90.00
_cell.angle_beta   90.00
_cell.angle_gamma   90.00
#
_symmetry.space_group_name_H-M   'P 1'
#
loop_
_entity.id
_entity.type
_entity.pdbx_description
1 polymer ?
#
loop_
_entity_poly.entity_id
_entity_poly.type
_entity_poly.pdbx_seq_one_letter_code
_entity_poly.pdbx_strand_id
1 'polypeptide(L)'
;MKVFALISDIIYYISTILFILFLAGVVLAFSSIFGAILGAILQTIGGKWAFWPGFILGIIIFIIYLYENIFGDDKTKKSPSLFVAKRRIKLVKHYY
;
A
#
# COMPACT_ATOMS: atom_id res chain seq x y z
N MET A 1 25.40 -1.25 38.21
CA MET A 1 25.54 -1.27 36.73
C MET A 1 24.53 -2.18 36.03
N LYS A 2 24.26 -3.43 36.46
CA LYS A 2 23.32 -4.34 35.77
C LYS A 2 21.84 -3.90 35.75
N VAL A 3 21.35 -3.28 36.82
CA VAL A 3 19.94 -2.85 36.94
C VAL A 3 19.61 -1.67 36.00
N PHE A 4 20.54 -0.72 35.86
CA PHE A 4 20.37 0.42 34.95
C PHE A 4 20.35 0.00 33.48
N ALA A 5 21.17 -0.98 33.09
CA ALA A 5 21.12 -1.56 31.75
C ALA A 5 19.77 -2.23 31.46
N LEU A 6 19.26 -3.03 32.41
CA LEU A 6 17.95 -3.67 32.29
C LEU A 6 16.80 -2.66 32.12
N ILE A 7 16.80 -1.57 32.90
CA ILE A 7 15.79 -0.52 32.82
C ILE A 7 15.87 0.21 31.47
N SER A 8 17.09 0.50 31.00
CA SER A 8 17.33 1.10 29.68
C SER A 8 16.78 0.23 28.55
N ASP A 9 17.01 -1.07 28.60
CA ASP A 9 16.52 -2.02 27.59
C ASP A 9 14.99 -2.07 27.59
N ILE A 10 14.36 -2.13 28.78
CA ILE A 10 12.89 -2.12 28.90
C ILE A 10 12.29 -0.84 28.29
N ILE A 11 12.87 0.33 28.60
CA ILE A 11 12.41 1.61 28.05
C ILE A 11 12.57 1.62 26.53
N TYR A 12 13.69 1.09 26.02
CA TYR A 12 13.92 0.98 24.58
C TYR A 12 12.87 0.11 23.88
N TYR A 13 12.55 -1.06 24.43
CA TYR A 13 11.53 -1.95 23.85
C TYR A 13 10.14 -1.32 23.87
N ILE A 14 9.73 -0.73 24.99
CA ILE A 14 8.43 -0.06 25.11
C ILE A 14 8.33 1.10 24.11
N SER A 15 9.38 1.91 24.01
CA SER A 15 9.43 3.03 23.07
C SER A 15 9.36 2.56 21.62
N THR A 16 10.05 1.45 21.30
CA THR A 16 10.03 0.85 19.97
C THR A 16 8.63 0.33 19.61
N ILE A 17 7.95 -0.36 20.52
CA ILE A 17 6.58 -0.84 20.31
C ILE A 17 5.62 0.33 20.09
N LEU A 18 5.69 1.36 20.93
CA LEU A 18 4.86 2.57 20.78
C LEU A 18 5.11 3.26 19.44
N PHE A 19 6.37 3.36 19.02
CA PHE A 19 6.74 3.95 17.74
C PHE A 19 6.21 3.13 16.56
N ILE A 20 6.30 1.79 16.61
CA ILE A 20 5.76 0.91 15.56
C ILE A 20 4.22 1.06 15.48
N LEU A 21 3.53 1.09 16.61
CA LEU A 21 2.08 1.29 16.66
C LEU A 21 1.68 2.65 16.09
N PHE A 22 2.41 3.71 16.44
CA PHE A 22 2.20 5.04 15.87
C PHE A 22 2.39 5.03 14.35
N LEU A 23 3.49 4.46 13.86
CA LEU A 23 3.79 4.38 12.44
C LEU A 23 2.72 3.59 11.68
N ALA A 24 2.29 2.44 12.22
CA ALA A 24 1.22 1.63 11.65
C ALA A 24 -0.11 2.40 11.60
N GLY A 25 -0.45 3.16 12.64
CA GLY A 25 -1.63 4.02 12.68
C GLY A 25 -1.61 5.09 11.59
N VAL A 26 -0.46 5.76 11.41
CA VAL A 26 -0.27 6.75 10.34
C VAL A 26 -0.45 6.12 8.97
N VAL A 27 0.22 4.98 8.71
CA VAL A 27 0.10 4.27 7.43
C VAL A 27 -1.34 3.87 7.13
N LEU A 28 -2.08 3.33 8.12
CA LEU A 28 -3.48 2.96 7.96
C LEU A 28 -4.37 4.17 7.67
N ALA A 29 -4.15 5.30 8.36
CA ALA A 29 -4.90 6.53 8.13
C ALA A 29 -4.72 7.03 6.68
N PHE A 30 -3.48 7.10 6.19
CA PHE A 30 -3.22 7.49 4.80
C PHE A 30 -3.77 6.46 3.79
N SER A 31 -3.65 5.16 4.09
CA SER A 31 -4.20 4.08 3.25
C SER A 31 -5.71 4.20 3.11
N SER A 32 -6.41 4.61 4.18
CA SER A 32 -7.87 4.76 4.18
C SER A 32 -8.36 5.82 3.19
N ILE A 33 -7.57 6.86 2.91
CA ILE A 33 -7.91 7.89 1.93
C ILE A 33 -7.92 7.29 0.52
N PHE A 34 -6.88 6.53 0.18
CA PHE A 34 -6.78 5.84 -1.12
C PHE A 34 -7.85 4.74 -1.26
N GLY A 35 -8.10 3.99 -0.18
CA GLY A 35 -9.23 3.08 -0.08
C GLY A 35 -10.54 3.78 -0.41
N ALA A 36 -10.83 4.91 0.24
CA ALA A 36 -12.09 5.64 0.03
C ALA A 36 -12.24 6.14 -1.41
N ILE A 37 -11.15 6.62 -2.03
CA ILE A 37 -11.16 7.02 -3.44
C ILE A 37 -11.49 5.84 -4.35
N LEU A 38 -10.79 4.72 -4.20
CA LEU A 38 -11.01 3.54 -5.05
C LEU A 38 -12.41 2.94 -4.80
N GLY A 39 -12.85 2.88 -3.55
CA GLY A 39 -14.19 2.49 -3.15
C GLY A 39 -15.27 3.37 -3.79
N ALA A 40 -15.09 4.69 -3.79
CA ALA A 40 -16.04 5.62 -4.42
C ALA A 40 -16.11 5.45 -5.96
N ILE A 41 -14.97 5.22 -6.61
CA ILE A 41 -14.91 4.91 -8.06
C ILE A 41 -15.70 3.63 -8.35
N LEU A 42 -15.42 2.55 -7.60
CA LEU A 42 -16.11 1.27 -7.76
C LEU A 42 -17.59 1.36 -7.43
N GLN A 43 -17.96 2.16 -6.42
CA GLN A 43 -19.36 2.41 -6.09
C GLN A 43 -20.13 3.08 -7.24
N THR A 44 -19.47 3.97 -7.99
CA THR A 44 -20.07 4.65 -9.14
C THR A 44 -20.34 3.68 -10.29
N ILE A 45 -19.52 2.64 -10.44
CA ILE A 45 -19.59 1.68 -11.56
C ILE A 45 -20.43 0.45 -11.20
N GLY A 46 -20.22 -0.13 -10.02
CA GLY A 46 -20.82 -1.40 -9.56
C GLY A 46 -21.90 -1.24 -8.48
N GLY A 47 -22.27 -0.01 -8.14
CA GLY A 47 -23.27 0.29 -7.11
C GLY A 47 -22.73 0.23 -5.68
N LYS A 48 -23.59 0.53 -4.70
CA LYS A 48 -23.22 0.72 -3.26
C LYS A 48 -22.44 -0.46 -2.65
N TRP A 49 -22.71 -1.68 -3.09
CA TRP A 49 -22.03 -2.89 -2.60
C TRP A 49 -20.55 -2.97 -2.99
N ALA A 50 -20.15 -2.29 -4.07
CA ALA A 50 -18.78 -2.30 -4.58
C ALA A 50 -17.84 -1.35 -3.79
N PHE A 51 -18.38 -0.48 -2.93
CA PHE A 51 -17.58 0.44 -2.11
C PHE A 51 -16.61 -0.30 -1.19
N TRP A 52 -17.13 -1.21 -0.35
CA TRP A 52 -16.33 -1.91 0.66
C TRP A 52 -15.22 -2.79 0.05
N PRO A 53 -15.50 -3.60 -1.00
CA PRO A 53 -14.44 -4.31 -1.72
C PRO A 53 -13.39 -3.36 -2.31
N GLY A 54 -13.83 -2.25 -2.92
CA GLY A 54 -12.92 -1.25 -3.48
C GLY A 54 -12.08 -0.53 -2.44
N PHE A 55 -12.65 -0.27 -1.26
CA PHE A 55 -11.98 0.32 -0.13
C PHE A 55 -10.85 -0.55 0.39
N ILE A 56 -11.14 -1.83 0.63
CA ILE A 56 -10.15 -2.80 1.12
C ILE A 56 -9.05 -3.00 0.07
N LEU A 57 -9.42 -3.14 -1.21
CA LEU A 57 -8.45 -3.26 -2.30
C LEU A 57 -7.54 -2.03 -2.40
N GLY A 58 -8.09 -0.82 -2.24
CA GLY A 58 -7.32 0.42 -2.31
C GLY A 58 -6.31 0.54 -1.18
N ILE A 59 -6.69 0.13 0.04
CA ILE A 59 -5.75 0.05 1.18
C ILE A 59 -4.61 -0.93 0.87
N ILE A 60 -4.94 -2.15 0.41
CA ILE A 60 -3.92 -3.19 0.13
C ILE A 60 -2.94 -2.72 -0.95
N ILE A 61 -3.45 -2.17 -2.05
CA ILE A 61 -2.62 -1.66 -3.15
C ILE A 61 -1.67 -0.56 -2.65
N PHE A 62 -2.18 0.36 -1.82
CA PHE A 62 -1.37 1.45 -1.29
C PHE A 62 -0.28 0.96 -0.32
N ILE A 63 -0.59 -0.01 0.55
CA ILE A 63 0.39 -0.62 1.46
C ILE A 63 1.49 -1.33 0.65
N ILE A 64 1.13 -2.09 -0.38
CA ILE A 64 2.10 -2.76 -1.25
C ILE A 64 2.97 -1.72 -1.96
N TYR A 65 2.37 -0.65 -2.50
CA TYR A 65 3.11 0.44 -3.14
C TYR A 65 4.09 1.12 -2.17
N LEU A 66 3.68 1.39 -0.92
CA LEU A 66 4.57 1.94 0.10
C LEU A 66 5.72 0.98 0.41
N TYR A 67 5.42 -0.30 0.58
CA TYR A 67 6.42 -1.32 0.83
C TYR A 67 7.44 -1.40 -0.32
N GLU A 68 6.98 -1.40 -1.58
CA GLU A 68 7.84 -1.40 -2.75
C GLU A 68 8.69 -0.13 -2.90
N ASN A 69 8.21 1.06 -2.53
CA ASN A 69 9.05 2.27 -2.64
C ASN A 69 10.01 2.46 -1.46
N ILE A 70 9.71 1.91 -0.28
CA ILE A 70 10.58 2.03 0.91
C ILE A 70 11.61 0.90 0.96
N PHE A 71 11.20 -0.33 0.65
CA PHE A 71 12.01 -1.54 0.79
C PHE A 71 12.28 -2.26 -0.53
N GLY A 72 11.59 -1.88 -1.60
CA GLY A 72 11.88 -2.40 -2.93
C GLY A 72 13.22 -1.88 -3.39
N ASP A 73 14.19 -2.79 -3.39
CA ASP A 73 15.48 -2.67 -4.06
C ASP A 73 15.31 -1.99 -5.42
N ASP A 74 16.24 -1.10 -5.76
CA ASP A 74 16.29 -0.25 -6.96
C ASP A 74 16.52 -1.07 -8.25
N LYS A 75 15.83 -2.21 -8.36
CA LYS A 75 15.72 -3.00 -9.57
C LYS A 75 14.82 -2.22 -10.51
N THR A 76 15.45 -1.23 -11.15
CA THR A 76 15.08 -0.62 -12.43
C THR A 76 13.76 -1.18 -12.91
N LYS A 77 12.68 -0.45 -12.62
CA LYS A 77 11.36 -0.68 -13.22
C LYS A 77 11.62 -0.93 -14.70
N LYS A 78 11.62 -2.20 -15.12
CA LYS A 78 11.73 -2.57 -16.52
C LYS A 78 10.45 -2.02 -17.11
N SER A 79 10.56 -0.81 -17.65
CA SER A 79 9.50 -0.16 -18.42
C SER A 79 8.97 -1.25 -19.36
N PRO A 80 7.66 -1.59 -19.29
CA PRO A 80 7.13 -2.61 -20.16
C PRO A 80 7.49 -2.17 -21.57
N SER A 81 8.30 -2.98 -22.28
CA SER A 81 8.85 -2.55 -23.55
C SER A 81 7.69 -2.09 -24.44
N LEU A 82 7.90 -1.00 -25.20
CA LEU A 82 6.91 -0.42 -26.11
C LEU A 82 6.21 -1.48 -26.98
N PHE A 83 6.88 -2.62 -27.21
CA PHE A 83 6.35 -3.78 -27.90
C PHE A 83 5.17 -4.47 -27.18
N VAL A 84 5.23 -4.65 -25.85
CA VAL A 84 4.14 -5.29 -25.07
C VAL A 84 2.93 -4.37 -24.98
N ALA A 85 3.16 -3.06 -24.82
CA ALA A 85 2.08 -2.06 -24.84
C ALA A 85 1.39 -2.01 -26.21
N LYS A 86 2.15 -1.96 -27.31
CA LYS A 86 1.61 -2.01 -28.68
C LYS A 86 0.86 -3.31 -28.97
N ARG A 87 1.33 -4.46 -28.46
CA ARG A 87 0.65 -5.75 -28.64
C ARG A 87 -0.69 -5.82 -27.90
N ARG A 88 -0.77 -5.28 -26.68
CA ARG A 88 -2.04 -5.18 -25.92
C ARG A 88 -3.04 -4.24 -26.62
N ILE A 89 -2.59 -3.08 -27.12
CA ILE A 89 -3.43 -2.14 -27.87
C ILE A 89 -3.94 -2.78 -29.18
N LYS A 90 -3.09 -3.51 -29.91
CA LYS A 90 -3.47 -4.20 -31.16
C LYS A 90 -4.49 -5.32 -30.92
N LEU A 91 -4.37 -6.06 -29.81
CA LEU A 91 -5.38 -7.06 -29.42
C LEU A 91 -6.72 -6.42 -29.10
N VAL A 92 -6.75 -5.36 -28.28
CA VAL A 92 -8.00 -4.66 -27.95
C VAL A 92 -8.69 -4.12 -29.21
N LYS A 93 -7.93 -3.62 -30.17
CA LYS A 93 -8.44 -3.08 -31.44
C LYS A 93 -8.88 -4.15 -32.47
N HIS A 94 -8.68 -5.44 -32.18
CA HIS A 94 -9.12 -6.54 -33.04
C HIS A 94 -10.43 -7.17 -32.54
N TYR A 95 -10.77 -6.96 -31.28
CA TYR A 95 -12.01 -7.46 -30.65
C TYR A 95 -13.12 -6.40 -30.56
N TYR A 96 -12.86 -5.18 -31.01
CA TYR A 96 -13.80 -4.08 -31.22
C TYR A 96 -13.60 -3.50 -32.62
#